data_AF-A0A935BKI0-F1
#
_entry.id   AF-A0A935BKI0-F1
#
_cell.length_a   1.000
_cell.length_b   1.000
_cell.length_c   1.000
_cell.angle_alpha   90.00
_cell.angle_beta   90.00
_cell.angle_gamma   90.00
#
_symmetry.space_group_name_H-M   'P 1'
#
loop_
_entity.id
_entity.type
_entity.pdbx_description
1 polymer ?
#
loop_
_entity_poly.entity_id
_entity_poly.type
_entity_poly.pdbx_seq_one_letter_code
_entity_poly.pdbx_strand_id
1 'polypeptide(L)'
;MWTENQKQKLELLRGRFIEYLTAVNYSPATLVNYSRDARVFLDWLVENTALNSIADVTAAHLSQYQISLYRLETEDEKTGRKRQRLSSGAQANKLAAMKRFFLWLWQEGVIVHNPSASIQMPKQPKMLPRNILTPPKRSG
;
A
#
# COMPACT_ATOMS: atom_id res chain seq x y z
N MET A 1 8.53 -14.88 -17.22
CA MET A 1 8.08 -13.46 -17.21
C MET A 1 6.57 -13.45 -17.39
N TRP A 2 5.88 -12.54 -16.71
CA TRP A 2 4.42 -12.43 -16.76
C TRP A 2 3.91 -12.20 -18.19
N THR A 3 2.99 -13.05 -18.63
CA THR A 3 2.26 -12.92 -19.89
C THR A 3 1.21 -11.81 -19.81
N GLU A 4 0.78 -11.31 -20.98
CA GLU A 4 -0.25 -10.27 -21.06
C GLU A 4 -1.56 -10.69 -20.37
N ASN A 5 -2.00 -11.94 -20.58
CA ASN A 5 -3.20 -12.47 -19.92
C ASN A 5 -3.07 -12.49 -18.39
N GLN A 6 -1.89 -12.83 -17.85
CA GLN A 6 -1.67 -12.80 -16.41
C GLN A 6 -1.71 -11.36 -15.87
N LYS A 7 -1.15 -10.38 -16.59
CA LYS A 7 -1.22 -8.96 -16.21
C LYS A 7 -2.66 -8.45 -16.22
N GLN A 8 -3.44 -8.80 -17.25
CA GLN A 8 -4.87 -8.48 -17.30
C GLN A 8 -5.64 -9.07 -16.12
N LYS A 9 -5.32 -10.31 -15.71
CA LYS A 9 -5.90 -10.92 -14.51
C LYS A 9 -5.56 -10.13 -13.23
N LEU A 10 -4.33 -9.62 -13.10
CA LEU A 10 -3.96 -8.75 -11.97
C LEU A 10 -4.78 -7.46 -11.96
N GLU A 11 -4.97 -6.83 -13.11
CA GLU A 11 -5.78 -5.62 -13.25
C GLU A 11 -7.25 -5.86 -12.90
N LEU A 12 -7.81 -6.99 -13.32
CA LEU A 12 -9.17 -7.41 -12.94
C LEU A 12 -9.32 -7.61 -11.44
N LEU A 13 -8.33 -8.25 -10.79
CA LEU A 13 -8.32 -8.41 -9.33
C LEU A 13 -8.23 -7.07 -8.61
N ARG A 14 -7.44 -6.12 -9.12
CA ARG A 14 -7.42 -4.76 -8.58
C ARG A 14 -8.79 -4.09 -8.70
N GLY A 15 -9.45 -4.19 -9.86
CA GLY A 15 -10.79 -3.63 -10.06
C GLY A 15 -11.80 -4.16 -9.04
N ARG A 16 -11.89 -5.49 -8.91
CA ARG A 16 -12.77 -6.16 -7.94
C ARG A 16 -12.46 -5.80 -6.49
N PHE A 17 -11.19 -5.60 -6.16
CA PHE A 17 -10.80 -5.12 -4.83
C PHE A 17 -11.39 -3.74 -4.53
N ILE A 18 -11.39 -2.82 -5.49
CA ILE A 18 -11.97 -1.48 -5.31
C ILE A 18 -13.50 -1.53 -5.25
N GLU A 19 -14.14 -2.40 -6.04
CA GLU A 19 -15.58 -2.66 -5.92
C GLU A 19 -15.94 -3.17 -4.52
N TYR A 20 -15.16 -4.12 -3.98
CA TYR A 20 -15.33 -4.60 -2.62
C TYR A 20 -15.19 -3.47 -1.59
N LEU A 21 -14.13 -2.66 -1.65
CA LEU A 21 -13.95 -1.54 -0.71
C LEU A 21 -15.08 -0.52 -0.81
N THR A 22 -15.61 -0.31 -2.00
CA THR A 22 -16.77 0.56 -2.24
C THR A 22 -18.01 -0.01 -1.56
N ALA A 23 -18.27 -1.31 -1.71
CA ALA A 23 -19.39 -1.99 -1.08
C ALA A 23 -19.32 -1.97 0.46
N VAL A 24 -18.12 -1.94 1.04
CA VAL A 24 -17.90 -1.79 2.50
C VAL A 24 -17.69 -0.34 2.94
N ASN A 25 -18.14 0.64 2.16
CA ASN A 25 -18.22 2.08 2.50
C ASN A 25 -16.88 2.75 2.83
N TYR A 26 -15.79 2.39 2.14
CA TYR A 26 -14.54 3.15 2.25
C TYR A 26 -14.68 4.53 1.59
N SER A 27 -14.00 5.54 2.15
CA SER A 27 -14.06 6.89 1.61
C SER A 27 -13.49 6.97 0.17
N PRO A 28 -13.99 7.87 -0.69
CA PRO A 28 -13.47 8.04 -2.06
C PRO A 28 -11.95 8.26 -2.10
N ALA A 29 -11.42 9.04 -1.17
CA ALA A 29 -9.98 9.26 -1.04
C ALA A 29 -9.22 7.95 -0.74
N THR A 30 -9.76 7.09 0.12
CA THR A 30 -9.15 5.79 0.42
C THR A 30 -9.21 4.84 -0.77
N LEU A 31 -10.30 4.82 -1.53
CA LEU A 31 -10.43 4.02 -2.75
C LEU A 31 -9.34 4.39 -3.78
N VAL A 32 -9.15 5.69 -4.04
CA VAL A 32 -8.12 6.19 -4.95
C VAL A 32 -6.72 5.80 -4.46
N ASN A 33 -6.44 6.00 -3.17
CA ASN A 33 -5.14 5.67 -2.60
C ASN A 33 -4.86 4.16 -2.65
N TYR A 34 -5.82 3.33 -2.25
CA TYR A 34 -5.64 1.87 -2.24
C TYR A 34 -5.55 1.31 -3.66
N SER A 35 -6.29 1.87 -4.63
CA SER A 35 -6.16 1.49 -6.04
C SER A 35 -4.75 1.81 -6.57
N ARG A 36 -4.27 3.03 -6.31
CA ARG A 36 -2.92 3.44 -6.70
C ARG A 36 -1.86 2.55 -6.06
N ASP A 37 -1.95 2.32 -4.76
CA ASP A 37 -0.97 1.53 -4.01
C ASP A 37 -0.99 0.05 -4.43
N ALA A 38 -2.18 -0.51 -4.70
CA ALA A 38 -2.32 -1.84 -5.29
C ALA A 38 -1.64 -1.93 -6.66
N ARG A 39 -1.87 -0.95 -7.54
CA ARG A 39 -1.21 -0.91 -8.85
C ARG A 39 0.32 -0.86 -8.73
N VAL A 40 0.86 0.04 -7.90
CA VAL A 40 2.32 0.16 -7.68
C VAL A 40 2.93 -1.16 -7.22
N PHE A 41 2.25 -1.92 -6.35
CA PHE A 41 2.72 -3.23 -5.93
C PHE A 41 2.65 -4.29 -7.04
N LEU A 42 1.55 -4.32 -7.79
CA LEU A 42 1.38 -5.28 -8.89
C LEU A 42 2.43 -5.05 -9.99
N ASP A 43 2.71 -3.79 -10.34
CA ASP A 43 3.77 -3.43 -11.27
C ASP A 43 5.14 -3.88 -10.72
N TRP A 44 5.41 -3.62 -9.43
CA TRP A 44 6.64 -4.07 -8.79
C TRP A 44 6.81 -5.59 -8.84
N LEU A 45 5.74 -6.38 -8.60
CA LEU A 45 5.77 -7.84 -8.71
C LEU A 45 6.15 -8.29 -10.12
N VAL A 46 5.55 -7.68 -11.14
CA VAL A 46 5.79 -8.02 -12.55
C VAL A 46 7.24 -7.75 -12.95
N GLU A 47 7.81 -6.66 -12.46
CA GLU A 47 9.16 -6.20 -12.80
C GLU A 47 10.27 -6.91 -11.99
N ASN A 48 10.00 -7.26 -10.73
CA ASN A 48 11.05 -7.64 -9.78
C ASN A 48 10.99 -9.11 -9.34
N THR A 49 10.05 -9.91 -9.86
CA THR A 49 9.90 -11.32 -9.46
C THR A 49 9.73 -12.24 -10.66
N ALA A 50 10.06 -13.52 -10.49
CA ALA A 50 9.83 -14.57 -11.48
C ALA A 50 8.48 -15.29 -11.29
N LEU A 51 7.56 -14.70 -10.50
CA LEU A 51 6.24 -15.25 -10.25
C LEU A 51 5.39 -15.26 -11.52
N ASN A 52 4.39 -16.13 -11.54
CA ASN A 52 3.43 -16.26 -12.65
C ASN A 52 1.97 -16.16 -12.17
N SER A 53 1.75 -16.06 -10.86
CA SER A 53 0.44 -15.95 -10.24
C SER A 53 0.51 -15.13 -8.95
N ILE A 54 -0.57 -14.40 -8.65
CA ILE A 54 -0.73 -13.68 -7.40
C ILE A 54 -0.82 -14.65 -6.19
N ALA A 55 -1.25 -15.89 -6.44
CA ALA A 55 -1.36 -16.92 -5.42
C ALA A 55 0.00 -17.43 -4.93
N ASP A 56 1.06 -17.21 -5.72
CA ASP A 56 2.42 -17.61 -5.38
C ASP A 56 3.16 -16.54 -4.54
N VAL A 57 2.51 -15.40 -4.26
CA VAL A 57 3.10 -14.35 -3.45
C VAL A 57 3.25 -14.85 -2.01
N THR A 58 4.47 -14.70 -1.49
CA THR A 58 4.84 -15.11 -0.13
C THR A 58 5.17 -13.90 0.74
N ALA A 59 5.27 -14.12 2.05
CA ALA A 59 5.73 -13.08 2.99
C ALA A 59 7.11 -12.49 2.60
N ALA A 60 8.01 -13.30 2.03
CA ALA A 60 9.33 -12.84 1.59
C ALA A 60 9.23 -11.81 0.45
N HIS A 61 8.31 -12.00 -0.49
CA HIS A 61 8.06 -11.03 -1.56
C HIS A 61 7.52 -9.70 -1.00
N LEU A 62 6.66 -9.76 0.02
CA LEU A 62 6.16 -8.56 0.70
C LEU A 62 7.27 -7.84 1.49
N SER A 63 8.20 -8.57 2.09
CA SER A 63 9.40 -7.98 2.71
C SER A 63 10.32 -7.32 1.69
N GLN A 64 10.53 -7.94 0.52
CA GLN A 64 11.29 -7.35 -0.58
C GLN A 64 10.63 -6.07 -1.10
N TYR A 65 9.30 -6.05 -1.23
CA TYR A 65 8.55 -4.86 -1.59
C TYR A 65 8.70 -3.75 -0.54
N GLN A 66 8.65 -4.09 0.75
CA GLN A 66 8.91 -3.11 1.81
C GLN A 66 10.32 -2.48 1.70
N ILE A 67 11.33 -3.29 1.37
CA ILE A 67 12.70 -2.79 1.12
C ILE A 67 12.75 -1.89 -0.12
N SER A 68 12.01 -2.23 -1.20
CA SER A 68 11.96 -1.40 -2.40
C SER A 68 11.30 -0.04 -2.13
N LEU A 69 10.23 -0.01 -1.32
CA LEU A 69 9.59 1.24 -0.89
C LEU A 69 10.52 2.14 -0.08
N TYR A 70 11.42 1.57 0.72
CA TYR A 70 12.42 2.35 1.46
C TYR A 70 13.47 2.98 0.54
N ARG A 71 13.79 2.32 -0.58
CA ARG A 71 14.74 2.81 -1.59
C ARG A 71 14.11 3.78 -2.58
N LEU A 72 12.78 3.79 -2.68
CA LEU A 72 12.06 4.65 -3.59
C LEU A 72 12.22 6.12 -3.17
N GLU A 73 12.66 6.92 -4.12
CA GLU A 73 12.85 8.34 -3.98
C GLU A 73 11.70 9.07 -4.68
N THR A 74 11.09 10.03 -3.99
CA THR A 74 10.09 10.93 -4.55
C THR A 74 10.72 12.28 -4.84
N GLU A 75 10.42 12.83 -6.01
CA GLU A 75 10.73 14.21 -6.32
C GLU A 75 9.68 15.12 -5.69
N ASP A 76 10.13 16.20 -5.05
CA ASP A 76 9.23 17.23 -4.54
C ASP A 76 8.88 18.18 -5.68
N GLU A 77 7.76 17.91 -6.35
CA GLU A 77 7.23 18.69 -7.47
C GLU A 77 7.02 20.19 -7.13
N LYS A 78 6.89 20.54 -5.85
CA LYS A 78 6.65 21.93 -5.41
C LYS A 78 7.92 22.71 -5.14
N THR A 79 9.02 22.04 -4.78
CA THR A 79 10.25 22.73 -4.36
C THR A 79 11.45 22.46 -5.27
N GLY A 80 11.34 21.52 -6.21
CA GLY A 80 12.43 21.16 -7.12
C GLY A 80 13.67 20.61 -6.40
N ARG A 81 13.54 20.25 -5.11
CA ARG A 81 14.65 19.75 -4.28
C ARG A 81 14.89 18.27 -4.51
N LYS A 82 16.15 17.86 -4.33
CA LYS A 82 16.62 16.48 -4.49
C LYS A 82 15.69 15.47 -3.82
N ARG A 83 15.33 14.46 -4.60
CA ARG A 83 14.87 13.11 -4.25
C ARG A 83 14.90 12.83 -2.75
N GLN A 84 13.73 12.89 -2.12
CA GLN A 84 13.56 12.46 -0.73
C GLN A 84 13.01 11.05 -0.70
N ARG A 85 13.52 10.21 0.19
CA ARG A 85 12.95 8.87 0.41
C ARG A 85 11.51 8.98 0.87
N LEU A 86 10.68 8.00 0.53
CA LEU A 86 9.31 7.95 1.06
C LEU A 86 9.32 8.07 2.58
N SER A 87 8.47 8.96 3.10
CA SER A 87 8.26 9.08 4.54
C SER A 87 7.78 7.75 5.12
N SER A 88 8.09 7.49 6.39
CA SER A 88 7.62 6.29 7.09
C SER A 88 6.10 6.15 7.03
N GLY A 89 5.36 7.27 7.07
CA GLY A 89 3.90 7.29 6.93
C GLY A 89 3.43 6.85 5.55
N ALA A 90 4.07 7.31 4.48
CA ALA A 90 3.75 6.89 3.12
C ALA A 90 4.03 5.39 2.91
N GLN A 91 5.14 4.87 3.47
CA GLN A 91 5.44 3.44 3.45
C GLN A 91 4.38 2.63 4.20
N ALA A 92 3.96 3.09 5.39
CA ALA A 92 2.92 2.41 6.16
C ALA A 92 1.57 2.40 5.44
N ASN A 93 1.19 3.48 4.77
CA ASN A 93 -0.07 3.51 4.00
C ASN A 93 -0.06 2.49 2.86
N LYS A 94 1.05 2.38 2.12
CA LYS A 94 1.22 1.37 1.07
C LYS A 94 1.12 -0.05 1.62
N LEU A 95 1.79 -0.32 2.73
CA LEU A 95 1.74 -1.64 3.38
C LEU A 95 0.37 -1.95 3.99
N ALA A 96 -0.37 -0.94 4.45
CA ALA A 96 -1.74 -1.11 4.91
C ALA A 96 -2.68 -1.51 3.74
N ALA A 97 -2.50 -0.90 2.57
CA ALA A 97 -3.19 -1.32 1.35
C ALA A 97 -2.87 -2.78 1.00
N MET A 98 -1.60 -3.20 1.13
CA MET A 98 -1.20 -4.60 0.91
C MET A 98 -1.87 -5.56 1.88
N LYS A 99 -1.89 -5.22 3.18
CA LYS A 99 -2.60 -6.03 4.18
C LYS A 99 -4.07 -6.20 3.83
N ARG A 100 -4.74 -5.12 3.41
CA ARG A 100 -6.16 -5.17 3.05
C ARG A 100 -6.40 -5.95 1.76
N PHE A 101 -5.55 -5.78 0.75
CA PHE A 101 -5.66 -6.48 -0.53
C PHE A 101 -5.50 -7.99 -0.38
N PHE A 102 -4.46 -8.45 0.31
CA PHE A 102 -4.23 -9.89 0.52
C PHE A 102 -5.23 -10.52 1.49
N LEU A 103 -5.74 -9.76 2.46
CA LEU A 103 -6.86 -10.23 3.29
C LEU A 103 -8.10 -10.47 2.42
N TRP A 104 -8.45 -9.53 1.55
CA TRP A 104 -9.59 -9.67 0.63
C TRP A 104 -9.40 -10.86 -0.33
N LEU A 105 -8.23 -10.98 -0.97
CA LEU A 105 -7.93 -12.11 -1.86
C LEU A 105 -8.12 -13.48 -1.17
N TRP A 106 -7.74 -13.57 0.11
CA TRP A 106 -7.92 -14.78 0.91
C TRP A 106 -9.40 -15.02 1.24
N GLN A 107 -10.15 -13.99 1.61
CA GLN A 107 -11.59 -14.08 1.88
C GLN A 107 -12.40 -14.51 0.64
N GLU A 108 -12.00 -14.05 -0.55
CA GLU A 108 -12.60 -14.43 -1.83
C GLU A 108 -12.13 -15.80 -2.36
N GLY A 109 -11.24 -16.49 -1.64
CA GLY A 109 -10.70 -17.79 -2.05
C GLY A 109 -9.76 -17.73 -3.27
N VAL A 110 -9.29 -16.54 -3.66
CA VAL A 110 -8.31 -16.37 -4.76
C VAL A 110 -6.95 -16.91 -4.36
N ILE A 111 -6.62 -16.84 -3.08
CA ILE A 111 -5.39 -17.39 -2.48
C ILE A 111 -5.73 -18.26 -1.28
N VAL A 112 -4.93 -19.30 -1.03
CA VAL A 112 -5.20 -20.29 0.04
C VAL A 112 -4.69 -19.80 1.40
N HIS A 113 -3.66 -18.97 1.42
CA HIS A 113 -3.06 -18.41 2.63
C HIS A 113 -2.88 -16.90 2.48
N ASN A 114 -2.95 -16.15 3.58
CA ASN A 114 -2.72 -14.71 3.57
C ASN A 114 -1.24 -14.39 3.87
N PRO A 115 -0.40 -14.04 2.86
CA PRO A 115 1.02 -13.74 3.08
C PRO A 115 1.26 -12.43 3.83
N SER A 116 0.26 -11.54 3.89
CA SER A 116 0.40 -10.22 4.53
C SER A 116 0.27 -10.24 6.05
N ALA A 117 -0.17 -11.37 6.62
CA ALA A 117 -0.40 -11.51 8.06
C ALA A 117 0.87 -11.27 8.90
N SER A 118 2.05 -11.59 8.35
CA SER A 118 3.34 -11.43 9.02
C SER A 118 4.06 -10.10 8.71
N ILE A 119 3.45 -9.18 7.95
CA ILE A 119 4.08 -7.89 7.62
C ILE A 119 4.26 -7.04 8.89
N GLN A 120 5.51 -6.66 9.16
CA GLN A 120 5.87 -5.69 10.18
C GLN A 120 5.72 -4.26 9.65
N MET A 121 4.87 -3.46 10.29
CA MET A 121 4.65 -2.07 9.90
C MET A 121 5.86 -1.20 10.26
N PRO A 122 6.26 -0.23 9.41
CA PRO A 122 7.29 0.73 9.76
C PRO A 122 6.90 1.50 11.02
N LYS A 123 7.83 1.62 11.98
CA LYS A 123 7.63 2.45 13.17
C LYS A 123 7.38 3.89 12.73
N GLN A 124 6.18 4.40 12.98
CA GLN A 124 5.90 5.82 12.77
C GLN A 124 6.63 6.61 13.87
N PRO A 125 7.47 7.61 13.53
CA PRO A 125 7.89 8.57 14.53
C PRO A 125 6.62 9.25 15.09
N LYS A 126 6.47 9.27 16.41
CA LYS A 126 5.37 9.97 17.08
C LYS A 126 5.45 11.45 16.69
N MET A 127 4.66 11.86 15.69
CA MET A 127 4.41 13.28 15.49
C MET A 127 3.51 13.71 16.63
N LEU A 128 4.07 14.50 17.55
CA LEU A 128 3.27 15.20 18.54
C LEU A 128 2.21 16.03 17.78
N PRO A 129 0.92 15.95 18.15
CA PRO A 129 -0.11 16.78 17.55
C PRO A 129 0.30 18.25 17.66
N ARG A 130 0.45 18.95 16.54
CA ARG A 130 0.83 20.38 16.50
C ARG A 130 -0.31 21.34 16.86
N ASN A 131 -1.39 20.86 17.48
CA ASN A 131 -2.48 21.71 17.95
C ASN A 131 -2.86 21.33 19.38
N ILE A 132 -2.11 21.88 20.34
CA ILE A 132 -2.69 22.15 21.66
C ILE A 132 -3.19 23.58 21.57
N LEU A 133 -4.49 23.74 21.32
CA LEU A 133 -5.19 25.01 21.47
C LEU A 133 -4.95 25.49 22.90
N THR A 134 -4.14 26.53 23.08
CA THR A 134 -4.02 27.22 24.35
C THR A 134 -5.38 27.85 24.67
N PRO A 135 -6.07 27.47 25.77
CA PRO A 135 -7.29 28.17 26.15
C PRO A 135 -6.96 29.63 26.50
N PRO A 136 -7.80 30.60 26.13
CA PRO A 136 -7.56 32.00 26.44
C PRO A 136 -7.55 32.21 27.95
N LYS A 137 -6.47 32.83 28.43
CA LYS A 137 -6.28 33.28 29.81
C LYS A 137 -7.43 34.23 30.17
N ARG A 138 -8.42 33.76 30.93
CA ARG A 138 -9.41 34.63 31.57
C ARG A 138 -8.77 35.25 32.80
N SER A 139 -8.35 36.50 32.66
CA SER A 139 -8.19 37.45 33.76
C SER A 139 -9.57 37.83 34.28
N GLY A 140 -9.79 37.60 35.58
CA GLY A 140 -10.91 38.05 36.38
C GLY A 140 -10.50 37.96 37.84
#